data_AF-T0T3Z2-F1
#
_entry.id   AF-T0T3Z2-F1
#
_cell.length_a   1.000
_cell.length_b   1.000
_cell.length_c   1.000
_cell.angle_alpha   90.00
_cell.angle_beta   90.00
_cell.angle_gamma   90.00
#
_symmetry.space_group_name_H-M   'P 1'
#
loop_
_entity.id
_entity.type
_entity.pdbx_description
1 polymer ?
#
loop_
_entity_poly.entity_id
_entity_poly.type
_entity_poly.pdbx_seq_one_letter_code
_entity_poly.pdbx_strand_id
1 'polypeptide(L)'
;MKLEKSMQLGELYRELRIARGLKLKDVARENLSVSQLSRFENGQSMLAADKLLIAISGIHMTFSEFGHAINNYQEPMYFQLSKNLQSYITSKILMDYINCLTQKKSLRFLMFIIV
;
A
#
# COMPACT_ATOMS: atom_id res chain seq x y z
N MET A 1 14.86 13.85 -16.03
CA MET A 1 14.28 12.57 -15.53
C MET A 1 12.81 12.72 -15.08
N LYS A 2 11.96 13.49 -15.80
CA LYS A 2 10.52 13.66 -15.48
C LYS A 2 9.58 12.99 -16.51
N LEU A 3 10.11 12.63 -17.68
CA LEU A 3 9.33 12.14 -18.82
C LEU A 3 8.93 10.65 -18.67
N GLU A 4 9.82 9.80 -18.15
CA GLU A 4 9.57 8.35 -18.01
C GLU A 4 8.41 8.00 -17.08
N LYS A 5 8.21 8.78 -16.01
CA LYS A 5 7.18 8.49 -15.00
C LYS A 5 5.75 8.59 -15.55
N SER A 6 5.53 9.42 -16.57
CA SER A 6 4.22 9.61 -17.20
C SER A 6 3.85 8.46 -18.14
N MET A 7 4.82 7.95 -18.91
CA MET A 7 4.65 6.76 -19.75
C MET A 7 4.35 5.53 -18.89
N GLN A 8 5.08 5.37 -17.77
CA GLN A 8 4.89 4.25 -16.85
C GLN A 8 3.49 4.20 -16.23
N LEU A 9 2.86 5.35 -15.94
CA LEU A 9 1.56 5.36 -15.27
C LEU A 9 0.41 4.90 -16.17
N GLY A 10 0.38 5.42 -17.41
CA GLY A 10 -0.63 5.05 -18.39
C GLY A 10 -0.51 3.58 -18.83
N GLU A 11 0.73 3.13 -19.03
CA GLU A 11 1.04 1.74 -19.38
C GLU A 11 0.66 0.77 -18.25
N LEU A 12 1.06 1.05 -17.01
CA LEU A 12 0.64 0.27 -15.84
C LEU A 12 -0.88 0.19 -15.73
N TYR A 13 -1.58 1.31 -15.92
CA TYR A 13 -3.04 1.32 -15.90
C TYR A 13 -3.63 0.41 -16.99
N ARG A 14 -3.08 0.46 -18.22
CA ARG A 14 -3.49 -0.40 -19.34
C ARG A 14 -3.34 -1.87 -18.98
N GLU A 15 -2.21 -2.26 -18.41
CA GLU A 15 -1.96 -3.64 -17.97
C GLU A 15 -3.00 -4.09 -16.94
N LEU A 16 -3.24 -3.27 -15.90
CA LEU A 16 -4.21 -3.56 -14.85
C LEU A 16 -5.65 -3.67 -15.38
N ARG A 17 -6.00 -2.89 -16.41
CA ARG A 17 -7.31 -2.96 -17.09
C ARG A 17 -7.44 -4.25 -17.90
N ILE A 18 -6.43 -4.59 -18.70
CA ILE A 18 -6.44 -5.80 -19.55
C ILE A 18 -6.45 -7.06 -18.69
N ALA A 19 -5.69 -7.09 -17.58
CA ALA A 19 -5.67 -8.21 -16.64
C ALA A 19 -7.05 -8.50 -16.03
N ARG A 20 -7.95 -7.51 -15.99
CA ARG A 20 -9.35 -7.66 -15.54
C ARG A 20 -10.34 -7.96 -16.67
N GLY A 21 -9.86 -8.10 -17.91
CA GLY A 21 -10.71 -8.39 -19.07
C GLY A 21 -11.59 -7.21 -19.53
N LEU A 22 -11.31 -5.99 -19.06
CA LEU A 22 -12.12 -4.81 -19.36
C LEU A 22 -11.66 -4.15 -20.66
N LYS A 23 -12.59 -3.79 -21.54
CA LYS A 23 -12.32 -3.01 -22.76
C LYS A 23 -12.34 -1.51 -22.42
N LEU A 24 -11.75 -0.69 -23.29
CA LEU A 24 -11.77 0.78 -23.13
C LEU A 24 -13.19 1.33 -22.94
N LYS A 25 -14.16 0.82 -23.71
CA LYS A 25 -15.56 1.22 -23.65
C LYS A 25 -16.27 0.86 -22.33
N ASP A 26 -15.74 -0.13 -21.60
CA ASP A 26 -16.33 -0.59 -20.34
C ASP A 26 -15.93 0.37 -19.19
N VAL A 27 -14.83 1.11 -19.36
CA VAL A 27 -14.29 2.04 -18.37
C VAL A 27 -14.50 3.52 -18.76
N ALA A 28 -14.50 3.83 -20.05
CA ALA A 28 -14.75 5.17 -20.56
C ALA A 28 -16.24 5.54 -20.39
N ARG A 29 -16.57 6.01 -19.18
CA ARG A 29 -17.89 6.48 -18.76
C ARG A 29 -17.82 7.92 -18.26
N GLU A 30 -18.98 8.55 -18.15
CA GLU A 30 -19.12 9.93 -17.66
C GLU A 30 -18.24 10.91 -18.46
N ASN A 31 -17.37 11.66 -17.77
CA ASN A 31 -16.51 12.70 -18.34
C ASN A 31 -15.16 12.17 -18.87
N LEU A 32 -15.03 10.86 -19.07
CA LEU A 32 -13.84 10.21 -19.61
C LEU A 32 -14.16 9.52 -20.94
N SER A 33 -13.69 10.09 -22.05
CA SER A 33 -13.91 9.49 -23.37
C SER A 33 -12.94 8.34 -23.65
N VAL A 34 -13.35 7.43 -24.56
CA VAL A 34 -12.49 6.34 -25.05
C VAL A 34 -11.17 6.86 -25.62
N SER A 35 -11.20 7.98 -26.36
CA SER A 35 -10.01 8.58 -26.95
C SER A 35 -9.09 9.21 -25.91
N GLN A 36 -9.63 9.79 -24.83
CA GLN A 36 -8.83 10.30 -23.71
C GLN A 36 -8.15 9.14 -22.98
N LEU A 37 -8.90 8.08 -22.67
CA LEU A 37 -8.37 6.90 -21.99
C LEU A 37 -7.28 6.21 -22.83
N SER A 38 -7.51 6.05 -24.14
CA SER A 38 -6.53 5.46 -25.05
C SER A 38 -5.25 6.29 -25.16
N ARG A 39 -5.36 7.63 -25.30
CA ARG A 39 -4.18 8.50 -25.33
C ARG A 39 -3.40 8.45 -24.02
N PHE A 40 -4.09 8.34 -22.89
CA PHE A 40 -3.44 8.13 -21.59
C PHE A 40 -2.69 6.81 -21.50
N GLU A 41 -3.33 5.70 -21.85
CA GLU A 41 -2.72 4.38 -21.82
C GLU A 41 -1.52 4.22 -22.75
N ASN A 42 -1.45 5.02 -23.82
CA ASN A 42 -0.34 5.04 -24.76
C ASN A 42 0.70 6.14 -24.45
N GLY A 43 0.60 6.80 -23.29
CA GLY A 43 1.56 7.85 -22.88
C GLY A 43 1.47 9.15 -23.68
N GLN A 44 0.44 9.34 -24.51
CA GLN A 44 0.27 10.51 -25.36
C GLN A 44 -0.30 11.73 -24.60
N SER A 45 -1.05 11.51 -23.51
CA SER A 45 -1.59 12.59 -22.67
C SER A 45 -1.90 12.11 -21.26
N MET A 46 -1.60 12.91 -20.24
CA MET A 46 -2.05 12.60 -18.87
C MET A 46 -3.55 12.83 -18.69
N LEU A 47 -4.19 12.05 -17.81
CA LEU A 47 -5.52 12.37 -17.30
C LEU A 47 -5.42 13.43 -16.20
N ALA A 48 -6.44 14.28 -16.11
CA ALA A 48 -6.68 15.09 -14.92
C ALA A 48 -7.00 14.17 -13.72
N ALA A 49 -6.79 14.68 -12.50
CA ALA A 49 -6.87 13.85 -11.28
C ALA A 49 -8.27 13.25 -11.06
N ASP A 50 -9.32 14.04 -11.30
CA ASP A 50 -10.72 13.60 -11.26
C ASP A 50 -10.98 12.43 -12.23
N LYS A 51 -10.50 12.53 -13.47
CA LYS A 51 -10.65 11.49 -14.49
C LYS A 51 -9.84 10.24 -14.19
N LEU A 52 -8.66 10.40 -13.59
CA LEU A 52 -7.85 9.27 -13.14
C LEU A 52 -8.56 8.49 -12.03
N LEU A 53 -9.22 9.17 -11.08
CA LEU A 53 -10.00 8.51 -10.03
C LEU A 53 -11.19 7.73 -10.63
N ILE A 54 -11.89 8.30 -11.61
CA ILE A 54 -12.97 7.62 -12.35
C ILE A 54 -12.43 6.36 -13.06
N ALA A 55 -11.28 6.47 -13.71
CA ALA A 55 -10.63 5.37 -14.42
C ALA A 55 -10.25 4.23 -13.46
N ILE A 56 -9.59 4.54 -12.34
CA ILE A 56 -9.20 3.57 -11.30
C ILE A 56 -10.42 2.85 -10.72
N SER A 57 -11.48 3.60 -10.38
CA SER A 57 -12.74 3.00 -9.93
C SER A 57 -13.40 2.13 -11.02
N GLY A 58 -13.27 2.54 -12.29
CA GLY A 58 -13.76 1.80 -13.46
C GLY A 58 -13.15 0.42 -13.66
N ILE A 59 -11.95 0.17 -13.12
CA ILE A 59 -11.33 -1.15 -13.11
C ILE A 59 -11.53 -1.89 -11.78
N HIS A 60 -12.51 -1.50 -10.96
CA HIS A 60 -12.78 -2.10 -9.65
C HIS A 60 -11.54 -2.12 -8.74
N MET A 61 -10.80 -1.01 -8.75
CA MET A 61 -9.63 -0.80 -7.91
C MET A 61 -9.83 0.49 -7.11
N THR A 62 -9.30 0.52 -5.90
CA THR A 62 -9.23 1.73 -5.08
C THR A 62 -7.97 2.54 -5.40
N PHE A 63 -7.98 3.84 -5.11
CA PHE A 63 -6.79 4.68 -5.29
C PHE A 63 -5.59 4.17 -4.47
N SER A 64 -5.83 3.62 -3.27
CA SER A 64 -4.78 3.05 -2.43
C SER A 64 -4.10 1.86 -3.10
N GLU A 65 -4.88 0.89 -3.60
CA GLU A 65 -4.35 -0.29 -4.33
C GLU A 65 -3.59 0.12 -5.59
N PHE A 66 -4.11 1.09 -6.33
CA PHE A 66 -3.42 1.62 -7.50
C PHE A 66 -2.08 2.28 -7.12
N GLY A 67 -2.05 3.04 -6.02
CA GLY A 67 -0.83 3.61 -5.46
C GLY A 67 0.21 2.55 -5.04
N HIS A 68 -0.24 1.39 -4.55
CA HIS A 68 0.64 0.26 -4.25
C HIS A 68 1.18 -0.37 -5.53
N ALA A 69 0.35 -0.53 -6.55
CA ALA A 69 0.77 -1.05 -7.86
C ALA A 69 1.85 -0.18 -8.52
N ILE A 70 1.74 1.16 -8.41
CA ILE A 70 2.76 2.11 -8.92
C ILE A 70 4.14 1.86 -8.26
N ASN A 71 4.15 1.44 -7.00
CA ASN A 71 5.37 1.13 -6.26
C ASN A 71 5.81 -0.34 -6.44
N ASN A 72 5.33 -1.06 -7.47
CA ASN A 72 5.58 -2.49 -7.68
C ASN A 72 5.21 -3.35 -6.45
N TYR A 73 4.17 -2.95 -5.72
CA TYR A 73 3.75 -3.57 -4.46
C TYR A 73 4.85 -3.62 -3.40
N GLN A 74 5.92 -2.83 -3.57
CA GLN A 74 6.94 -2.66 -2.55
C GLN A 74 6.41 -1.75 -1.46
N GLU A 75 6.52 -2.20 -0.22
CA GLU A 75 6.21 -1.36 0.92
C GLU A 75 7.19 -0.18 0.98
N PRO A 76 6.70 1.05 1.18
CA PRO A 76 7.58 2.19 1.36
C PRO A 76 8.58 1.96 2.50
N MET A 77 9.79 2.49 2.36
CA MET A 77 10.85 2.38 3.38
C MET A 77 10.37 2.80 4.78
N TYR A 78 9.54 3.84 4.88
CA TYR A 78 9.00 4.29 6.18
C TYR A 78 8.10 3.23 6.83
N PHE A 79 7.37 2.45 6.03
CA PHE A 79 6.51 1.40 6.53
C PHE A 79 7.33 0.21 7.02
N GLN A 80 8.37 -0.17 6.28
CA GLN A 80 9.36 -1.17 6.71
C GLN A 80 10.05 -0.73 8.02
N LEU A 81 10.50 0.52 8.09
CA LEU A 81 11.09 1.10 9.28
C LEU A 81 10.12 1.07 10.47
N SER A 82 8.85 1.42 10.24
CA SER A 82 7.82 1.40 11.29
C SER A 82 7.58 -0.01 11.83
N LYS A 83 7.59 -1.04 10.96
CA LYS A 83 7.49 -2.45 11.37
C LYS A 83 8.68 -2.87 12.22
N ASN A 84 9.89 -2.50 11.82
CA ASN A 84 11.10 -2.80 12.58
C ASN A 84 11.12 -2.09 13.93
N LEU A 85 10.67 -0.84 13.98
CA LEU A 85 10.56 -0.10 15.22
C LEU A 85 9.49 -0.73 16.14
N GLN A 86 8.34 -1.10 15.58
CA GLN A 86 7.27 -1.77 16.30
C GLN A 86 7.73 -3.11 16.88
N SER A 87 8.46 -3.92 16.11
CA SER A 87 8.96 -5.22 16.59
C SER A 87 9.99 -5.04 17.70
N TYR A 88 10.88 -4.06 17.57
CA TYR A 88 11.86 -3.71 18.61
C TYR A 88 11.17 -3.26 19.91
N ILE A 89 10.24 -2.29 19.82
CA ILE A 89 9.49 -1.79 20.99
C ILE A 89 8.71 -2.93 21.65
N THR A 90 8.01 -3.74 20.86
CA THR A 90 7.21 -4.88 21.36
C THR A 90 8.09 -5.88 22.09
N SER A 91 9.26 -6.23 21.52
CA SER A 91 10.21 -7.14 22.16
C SER A 91 10.72 -6.58 23.50
N LYS A 92 11.09 -5.29 23.54
CA LYS A 92 11.57 -4.64 24.76
C LYS A 92 10.49 -4.65 25.86
N ILE A 93 9.26 -4.26 25.53
CA ILE A 93 8.13 -4.27 26.47
C ILE A 93 7.87 -5.69 26.99
N LEU A 94 7.91 -6.70 26.12
CA LEU A 94 7.71 -8.08 26.52
C LEU A 94 8.80 -8.56 27.48
N MET A 95 10.06 -8.22 27.21
CA MET A 95 11.20 -8.56 28.08
C MET A 95 11.09 -7.89 29.46
N ASP A 96 10.71 -6.61 29.51
CA ASP A 96 10.48 -5.89 30.76
C ASP A 96 9.34 -6.52 31.56
N TYR A 97 8.26 -6.94 30.89
CA TYR A 97 7.14 -7.65 31.52
C TYR A 97 7.57 -9.02 32.08
N ILE A 98 8.32 -9.82 31.31
CA ILE A 98 8.84 -11.11 31.76
C ILE A 98 9.74 -10.95 32.97
N ASN A 99 10.65 -9.98 32.95
CA ASN A 99 11.55 -9.69 34.08
C ASN A 99 10.78 -9.29 35.34
N CYS A 100 9.72 -8.51 35.20
CA CYS A 100 8.86 -8.18 36.33
C CYS A 100 8.17 -9.43 36.91
N LEU A 101 7.68 -10.34 36.05
CA LEU A 101 7.04 -11.58 36.49
C LEU A 101 8.02 -12.55 37.17
N THR A 102 9.25 -12.68 36.66
CA THR A 102 10.27 -13.53 37.28
C THR A 102 10.70 -12.98 38.65
N GLN A 103 10.88 -11.66 38.77
CA GLN A 103 11.17 -11.02 40.05
C GLN A 103 10.03 -11.22 41.06
N LYS A 104 8.76 -11.03 40.65
CA LYS A 104 7.59 -11.29 41.53
C LYS A 104 7.51 -12.76 41.98
N LYS A 105 7.82 -13.73 41.11
CA LYS A 105 7.88 -15.15 41.50
C LYS A 105 9.01 -15.42 42.51
N SER A 106 10.18 -14.83 42.30
CA SER A 106 11.33 -14.95 43.22
C SER A 106 11.02 -14.36 44.60
N LEU A 107 10.42 -13.15 44.68
CA LEU A 107 10.00 -12.56 45.96
C LEU A 107 8.94 -13.41 46.68
N ARG A 108 7.95 -13.94 45.94
CA ARG A 108 6.97 -14.86 46.54
C ARG A 108 7.63 -16.11 47.11
N PHE A 109 8.59 -16.70 46.40
CA PHE A 109 9.34 -17.87 46.88
C PHE A 109 10.16 -17.57 48.15
N LEU A 110 10.86 -16.42 48.21
CA LEU A 110 11.55 -15.99 49.43
C LEU A 110 10.61 -15.81 50.62
N MET A 111 9.39 -15.29 50.39
CA MET A 111 8.40 -15.09 51.45
C MET A 111 7.89 -16.41 52.06
N PHE A 112 7.97 -17.53 51.32
CA PHE A 112 7.61 -18.87 51.81
C PHE A 112 8.72 -19.55 52.62
N ILE A 113 9.98 -19.10 52.50
CA ILE A 113 11.11 -19.70 53.22
C ILE A 113 11.31 -19.05 54.60
N ILE A 114 10.81 -17.82 54.78
CA ILE A 114 11.03 -17.01 55.98
C ILE A 114 9.88 -17.17 57.01
N VAL A 115 8.80 -17.89 56.67
CA VAL A 115 7.67 -18.24 57.57
C VAL A 115 7.69 -19.73 57.86
#